data_AF-A0AAI9T1C6-F1
#
_entry.id   AF-A0AAI9T1C6-F1
#
_cell.length_a   1.000
_cell.length_b   1.000
_cell.length_c   1.000
_cell.angle_alpha   90.00
_cell.angle_beta   90.00
_cell.angle_gamma   90.00
#
_symmetry.space_group_name_H-M   'P 1'
#
loop_
_entity.id
_entity.type
_entity.pdbx_description
1 polymer ?
#
loop_
_entity_poly.entity_id
_entity_poly.type
_entity_poly.pdbx_seq_one_letter_code
_entity_poly.pdbx_strand_id
1 'polypeptide(L)'
;MSDETKSCVDLDKGIVYNTLKQIRQRDDTDPEVPDLIPVWTCTIEPQQTKRFLSICKAKYDGEETSSLKHLKRMMKVDKNIRSIICPYTSNLEKQSILESLVGVDILALEVVQVPQYAANTKETSIRWSQIWPITWKGNPNHQFLNTVKFDMSLEKQMISHLLDALADTQSKKGSATIMAKQVNNSIEIQTIATNDGDNWPTQHSVMKAIDNIAQDELRKRKKHNLEKSERGYLCTNMIVYTTHEPCVMCSMALVHSRIVRCTYLQSNPTGGGMESSYHLGDRNGLNWRFQIWKWLGREELDRLSYLSSGAH
;
A
#
# COMPACT_ATOMS: atom_id res chain seq x y z
N MET A 1 -10.24 -13.08 -31.18
CA MET A 1 -9.00 -12.33 -30.86
C MET A 1 -8.85 -12.30 -29.34
N SER A 2 -8.97 -13.42 -28.64
CA SER A 2 -7.89 -14.36 -28.23
C SER A 2 -6.81 -13.73 -27.34
N ASP A 3 -7.21 -13.43 -26.09
CA ASP A 3 -6.62 -13.87 -24.80
C ASP A 3 -5.09 -14.14 -24.67
N GLU A 4 -4.22 -13.38 -25.35
CA GLU A 4 -2.75 -13.53 -25.25
C GLU A 4 -2.05 -12.61 -24.21
N THR A 5 -2.78 -11.79 -23.45
CA THR A 5 -2.19 -10.91 -22.41
C THR A 5 -2.30 -11.48 -20.99
N LYS A 6 -2.36 -12.81 -20.85
CA LYS A 6 -2.22 -13.47 -19.54
C LYS A 6 -0.76 -13.44 -19.06
N SER A 7 -0.49 -12.44 -18.22
CA SER A 7 0.32 -12.53 -17.00
C SER A 7 1.68 -13.24 -17.12
N CYS A 8 2.65 -12.63 -17.79
CA CYS A 8 4.04 -12.91 -17.48
C CYS A 8 4.38 -12.21 -16.15
N VAL A 9 4.19 -12.93 -15.04
CA VAL A 9 4.60 -12.51 -13.70
C VAL A 9 5.87 -13.27 -13.35
N ASP A 10 7.00 -12.59 -13.33
CA ASP A 10 8.26 -13.09 -12.78
C ASP A 10 8.24 -12.86 -11.27
N LEU A 11 7.83 -13.89 -10.52
CA LEU A 11 7.67 -13.83 -9.07
C LEU A 11 9.01 -13.60 -8.36
N ASP A 12 10.11 -14.15 -8.90
CA ASP A 12 11.44 -14.06 -8.30
C ASP A 12 12.00 -12.64 -8.38
N LYS A 13 11.77 -11.95 -9.51
CA LYS A 13 12.20 -10.56 -9.70
C LYS A 13 11.14 -9.53 -9.32
N GLY A 14 9.93 -9.99 -9.01
CA GLY A 14 8.77 -9.14 -8.76
C GLY A 14 8.36 -8.32 -9.99
N ILE A 15 8.48 -8.87 -11.20
CA ILE A 15 8.16 -8.15 -12.44
C ILE A 15 6.80 -8.62 -12.95
N VAL A 16 5.91 -7.67 -13.24
CA VAL A 16 4.60 -7.92 -13.87
C VAL A 16 4.57 -7.29 -15.26
N TYR A 17 3.93 -7.98 -16.21
CA TYR A 17 3.79 -7.56 -17.61
C TYR A 17 5.12 -7.26 -18.32
N ASN A 18 6.24 -7.80 -17.82
CA ASN A 18 7.62 -7.50 -18.27
C ASN A 18 7.99 -6.00 -18.25
N THR A 19 7.18 -5.16 -17.60
CA THR A 19 7.23 -3.70 -17.72
C THR A 19 7.25 -3.02 -16.36
N LEU A 20 6.71 -3.65 -15.31
CA LEU A 20 6.63 -3.05 -13.98
C LEU A 20 7.35 -3.95 -12.99
N LYS A 21 8.43 -3.46 -12.40
CA LYS A 21 9.17 -4.12 -11.33
C LYS A 21 8.70 -3.60 -9.98
N GLN A 22 8.25 -4.47 -9.10
CA GLN A 22 7.92 -4.13 -7.73
C GLN A 22 9.19 -3.72 -6.99
N ILE A 23 9.12 -2.60 -6.28
CA ILE A 23 10.16 -2.15 -5.35
C ILE A 23 9.62 -2.34 -3.95
N ARG A 24 10.36 -3.10 -3.16
CA ARG A 24 10.01 -3.43 -1.78
C ARG A 24 11.27 -3.66 -0.96
N GLN A 25 11.18 -3.42 0.34
CA GLN A 25 12.25 -3.78 1.25
C GLN A 25 12.35 -5.32 1.25
N ARG A 26 13.49 -5.86 0.80
CA ARG A 26 13.74 -7.31 0.64
C ARG A 26 13.91 -8.06 1.96
N ASP A 27 13.29 -7.60 3.04
CA ASP A 27 13.20 -8.38 4.28
C ASP A 27 12.14 -9.48 4.09
N ASP A 28 12.39 -10.35 3.10
CA ASP A 28 11.70 -11.63 2.90
C ASP A 28 12.13 -12.65 3.97
N THR A 29 13.14 -12.31 4.78
CA THR A 29 13.47 -13.00 6.01
C THR A 29 12.59 -12.48 7.12
N ASP A 30 11.60 -13.28 7.50
CA ASP A 30 10.84 -13.04 8.71
C ASP A 30 11.78 -12.89 9.92
N PRO A 31 11.52 -11.94 10.84
CA PRO A 31 12.29 -11.88 12.06
C PRO A 31 12.14 -13.17 12.86
N GLU A 32 13.19 -13.56 13.60
CA GLU A 32 13.13 -14.77 14.43
C GLU A 32 11.97 -14.72 15.44
N VAL A 33 11.73 -13.54 16.00
CA VAL A 33 10.61 -13.22 16.88
C VAL A 33 9.66 -12.28 16.14
N PRO A 34 8.36 -12.62 16.01
CA PRO A 34 7.40 -11.74 15.35
C PRO A 34 7.11 -10.48 16.17
N ASP A 35 6.81 -9.39 15.47
CA ASP A 35 6.10 -8.27 16.07
C ASP A 35 4.70 -8.72 16.49
N LEU A 36 4.31 -8.40 17.71
CA LEU A 36 3.05 -8.83 18.31
C LEU A 36 2.10 -7.66 18.50
N ILE A 37 0.81 -7.91 18.27
CA ILE A 37 -0.27 -6.98 18.59
C ILE A 37 -1.27 -7.61 19.54
N PRO A 38 -1.84 -6.84 20.49
CA PRO A 38 -2.88 -7.33 21.37
C PRO A 38 -4.22 -7.43 20.62
N VAL A 39 -4.94 -8.53 20.83
CA VAL A 39 -6.28 -8.76 20.27
C VAL A 39 -7.23 -9.25 21.36
N TRP A 40 -8.50 -8.88 21.24
CA TRP A 40 -9.57 -9.45 22.05
C TRP A 40 -9.90 -10.87 21.59
N THR A 41 -9.88 -11.80 22.53
CA THR A 41 -10.24 -13.21 22.31
C THR A 41 -11.30 -13.66 23.30
N CYS A 42 -12.19 -14.54 22.87
CA CYS A 42 -13.12 -15.21 23.76
C CYS A 42 -13.00 -16.72 23.69
N THR A 43 -13.32 -17.38 24.79
CA THR A 43 -13.43 -18.83 24.89
C THR A 43 -14.91 -19.19 24.96
N ILE A 44 -15.35 -20.08 24.07
CA ILE A 44 -16.74 -20.52 23.92
C ILE A 44 -16.80 -22.04 23.83
N GLU A 45 -17.96 -22.60 24.12
CA GLU A 45 -18.23 -24.01 23.87
C GLU A 45 -18.38 -24.32 22.36
N PRO A 46 -17.99 -25.52 21.88
CA PRO A 46 -18.06 -25.87 20.47
C PRO A 46 -19.45 -25.70 19.82
N GLN A 47 -20.52 -25.90 20.58
CA GLN A 47 -21.91 -25.77 20.12
C GLN A 47 -22.26 -24.34 19.71
N GLN A 48 -21.62 -23.34 20.34
CA GLN A 48 -21.89 -21.91 20.12
C GLN A 48 -21.17 -21.34 18.88
N THR A 49 -20.25 -22.10 18.28
CA THR A 49 -19.37 -21.66 17.18
C THR A 49 -20.11 -21.00 16.02
N LYS A 50 -21.21 -21.61 15.55
CA LYS A 50 -21.97 -21.09 14.39
C LYS A 50 -22.59 -19.74 14.69
N ARG A 51 -23.20 -19.59 15.87
CA ARG A 51 -23.82 -18.35 16.33
C ARG A 51 -22.77 -17.25 16.47
N PHE A 52 -21.66 -17.57 17.12
CA PHE A 52 -20.55 -16.66 17.31
C PHE A 52 -19.97 -16.14 15.96
N LEU A 53 -19.73 -17.04 15.00
CA LEU A 53 -19.24 -16.64 13.67
C LEU A 53 -20.21 -15.71 12.93
N SER A 54 -21.51 -15.97 13.05
CA SER A 54 -22.53 -15.10 12.44
C SER A 54 -22.49 -13.69 13.01
N ILE A 55 -22.30 -13.55 14.33
CA ILE A 55 -22.17 -12.24 14.98
C ILE A 55 -20.87 -11.55 14.55
N CYS A 56 -19.76 -12.29 14.51
CA CYS A 56 -18.47 -11.75 14.07
C CYS A 56 -18.52 -11.23 12.64
N LYS A 57 -19.14 -11.98 11.74
CA LYS A 57 -19.30 -11.56 10.35
C LYS A 57 -20.17 -10.30 10.21
N ALA A 58 -21.18 -10.14 11.06
CA ALA A 58 -22.07 -8.99 11.03
C ALA A 58 -21.45 -7.71 11.64
N LYS A 59 -20.64 -7.84 12.69
CA LYS A 59 -20.15 -6.70 13.48
C LYS A 59 -18.66 -6.40 13.36
N TYR A 60 -17.85 -7.42 13.05
CA TYR A 60 -16.39 -7.34 13.17
C TYR A 60 -15.64 -7.70 11.87
N ASP A 61 -16.27 -8.17 10.80
CA ASP A 61 -15.62 -8.35 9.48
C ASP A 61 -15.54 -7.02 8.70
N GLY A 62 -14.88 -6.02 9.28
CA GLY A 62 -14.61 -4.70 8.68
C GLY A 62 -13.14 -4.51 8.23
N GLU A 63 -12.76 -3.27 7.92
CA GLU A 63 -11.37 -2.92 7.58
C GLU A 63 -10.39 -3.21 8.73
N GLU A 64 -10.80 -3.06 9.99
CA GLU A 64 -9.92 -3.24 11.15
C GLU A 64 -9.45 -4.70 11.32
N THR A 65 -10.33 -5.68 11.08
CA THR A 65 -9.97 -7.11 11.14
C THR A 65 -9.34 -7.63 9.85
N SER A 66 -9.29 -6.81 8.79
CA SER A 66 -8.61 -7.17 7.55
C SER A 66 -7.12 -7.44 7.76
N SER A 67 -6.52 -6.74 8.73
CA SER A 67 -5.14 -6.92 9.18
C SER A 67 -4.87 -8.28 9.82
N LEU A 68 -5.90 -9.01 10.26
CA LEU A 68 -5.79 -10.29 10.97
C LEU A 68 -6.13 -11.51 10.10
N LYS A 69 -6.35 -11.33 8.79
CA LYS A 69 -6.79 -12.40 7.87
C LYS A 69 -5.77 -13.53 7.69
N HIS A 70 -4.50 -13.30 8.04
CA HIS A 70 -3.46 -14.33 8.05
C HIS A 70 -3.58 -15.30 9.24
N LEU A 71 -4.25 -14.91 10.31
CA LEU A 71 -4.47 -15.74 11.49
C LEU A 71 -5.71 -16.64 11.30
N LYS A 72 -5.67 -17.86 11.84
CA LYS A 72 -6.89 -18.65 11.99
C LYS A 72 -7.74 -18.00 13.07
N ARG A 73 -8.97 -17.62 12.74
CA ARG A 73 -9.87 -16.95 13.70
C ARG A 73 -10.09 -17.78 14.97
N MET A 74 -10.08 -19.11 14.86
CA MET A 74 -10.38 -20.04 15.94
C MET A 74 -9.28 -21.08 16.16
N MET A 75 -9.07 -21.44 17.42
CA MET A 75 -8.23 -22.56 17.83
C MET A 75 -8.91 -23.36 18.93
N LYS A 76 -8.60 -24.66 18.98
CA LYS A 76 -9.09 -25.54 20.04
C LYS A 76 -8.24 -25.34 21.29
N VAL A 77 -8.89 -25.17 22.44
CA VAL A 77 -8.26 -25.12 23.76
C VAL A 77 -9.02 -26.12 24.65
N ASP A 78 -8.40 -27.25 24.93
CA ASP A 78 -8.99 -28.39 25.65
C ASP A 78 -10.31 -28.87 25.01
N LYS A 79 -11.44 -28.69 25.71
CA LYS A 79 -12.80 -29.03 25.26
C LYS A 79 -13.51 -27.84 24.60
N ASN A 80 -12.92 -26.66 24.67
CA ASN A 80 -13.51 -25.40 24.23
C ASN A 80 -12.81 -24.86 22.99
N ILE A 81 -13.35 -23.77 22.45
CA ILE A 81 -12.80 -23.05 21.30
C ILE A 81 -12.47 -21.64 21.75
N ARG A 82 -11.22 -21.22 21.49
CA ARG A 82 -10.80 -19.83 21.66
C ARG A 82 -10.80 -19.15 20.30
N SER A 83 -11.39 -17.96 20.22
CA SER A 83 -11.56 -17.21 18.98
C SER A 83 -11.14 -15.75 19.09
N ILE A 84 -10.52 -15.22 18.04
CA ILE A 84 -10.25 -13.79 17.86
C ILE A 84 -11.54 -13.06 17.50
N ILE A 85 -11.76 -11.91 18.14
CA ILE A 85 -12.87 -11.00 17.88
C ILE A 85 -12.37 -9.83 17.02
N CYS A 86 -11.53 -8.96 17.60
CA CYS A 86 -11.00 -7.73 16.99
C CYS A 86 -9.64 -7.33 17.62
N PRO A 87 -8.89 -6.40 17.00
CA PRO A 87 -7.75 -5.74 17.65
C PRO A 87 -8.14 -5.09 18.99
N TYR A 88 -7.23 -5.09 19.96
CA TYR A 88 -7.43 -4.40 21.23
C TYR A 88 -7.04 -2.93 21.08
N THR A 89 -7.96 -2.00 21.38
CA THR A 89 -7.62 -0.57 21.49
C THR A 89 -7.64 -0.10 22.94
N SER A 90 -8.66 -0.50 23.72
CA SER A 90 -8.80 -0.10 25.12
C SER A 90 -9.73 -1.02 25.90
N ASN A 91 -9.64 -0.95 27.24
CA ASN A 91 -10.54 -1.69 28.13
C ASN A 91 -12.00 -1.21 28.09
N LEU A 92 -12.27 -0.01 27.55
CA LEU A 92 -13.63 0.52 27.44
C LEU A 92 -14.50 -0.28 26.46
N GLU A 93 -13.87 -0.94 25.48
CA GLU A 93 -14.57 -1.77 24.49
C GLU A 93 -15.17 -3.05 25.08
N LYS A 94 -14.67 -3.49 26.24
CA LYS A 94 -15.05 -4.76 26.86
C LYS A 94 -16.56 -4.89 27.02
N GLN A 95 -17.22 -3.83 27.49
CA GLN A 95 -18.67 -3.81 27.70
C GLN A 95 -19.42 -3.94 26.37
N SER A 96 -19.03 -3.16 25.37
CA SER A 96 -19.65 -3.18 24.04
C SER A 96 -19.47 -4.52 23.31
N ILE A 97 -18.33 -5.19 23.51
CA ILE A 97 -18.07 -6.53 22.99
C ILE A 97 -19.01 -7.54 23.63
N LEU A 98 -19.17 -7.51 24.96
CA LEU A 98 -20.08 -8.41 25.67
C LEU A 98 -21.53 -8.21 25.25
N GLU A 99 -21.98 -6.96 25.12
CA GLU A 99 -23.31 -6.61 24.59
C GLU A 99 -23.50 -7.06 23.14
N SER A 100 -22.43 -7.05 22.36
CA SER A 100 -22.48 -7.51 20.97
C SER A 100 -22.59 -9.01 20.83
N LEU A 101 -22.08 -9.77 21.81
CA LEU A 101 -22.08 -11.22 21.86
C LEU A 101 -23.26 -11.80 22.67
N VAL A 102 -24.33 -11.03 22.87
CA VAL A 102 -25.51 -11.46 23.64
C VAL A 102 -26.09 -12.79 23.12
N GLY A 103 -26.20 -13.73 24.06
CA GLY A 103 -26.68 -15.10 23.86
C GLY A 103 -25.66 -16.06 23.27
N VAL A 104 -24.38 -15.67 23.18
CA VAL A 104 -23.26 -16.62 23.16
C VAL A 104 -22.72 -16.71 24.58
N ASP A 105 -22.70 -17.91 25.14
CA ASP A 105 -22.13 -18.14 26.46
C ASP A 105 -20.59 -18.05 26.37
N ILE A 106 -20.06 -16.94 26.85
CA ILE A 106 -18.62 -16.68 26.89
C ILE A 106 -18.06 -17.20 28.21
N LEU A 107 -17.18 -18.19 28.12
CA LEU A 107 -16.50 -18.78 29.28
C LEU A 107 -15.36 -17.89 29.78
N ALA A 108 -14.67 -17.21 28.87
CA ALA A 108 -13.60 -16.26 29.19
C ALA A 108 -13.46 -15.22 28.08
N LEU A 109 -13.12 -13.99 28.46
CA LEU A 109 -12.80 -12.88 27.54
C LEU A 109 -11.46 -12.29 27.96
N GLU A 110 -10.46 -12.39 27.08
CA GLU A 110 -9.06 -12.14 27.38
C GLU A 110 -8.38 -11.36 26.26
N VAL A 111 -7.34 -10.60 26.61
CA VAL A 111 -6.46 -9.94 25.63
C VAL A 111 -5.23 -10.83 25.44
N VAL A 112 -4.96 -11.23 24.20
CA VAL A 112 -3.84 -12.12 23.85
C VAL A 112 -2.96 -11.44 22.80
N GLN A 113 -1.66 -11.71 22.86
CA GLN A 113 -0.69 -11.23 21.88
C GLN A 113 -0.64 -12.20 20.69
N VAL A 114 -0.77 -11.68 19.46
CA VAL A 114 -0.72 -12.47 18.23
C VAL A 114 0.24 -11.84 17.21
N PRO A 115 0.82 -12.63 16.28
CA PRO A 115 1.67 -12.10 15.22
C PRO A 115 0.95 -11.03 14.38
N GLN A 116 1.54 -9.84 14.30
CA GLN A 116 1.00 -8.71 13.57
C GLN A 116 0.97 -8.95 12.06
N TYR A 117 2.00 -9.62 11.54
CA TYR A 117 2.21 -9.82 10.11
C TYR A 117 2.08 -11.29 9.72
N ALA A 118 1.76 -11.54 8.44
CA ALA A 118 1.85 -12.86 7.87
C ALA A 118 3.33 -13.28 7.75
N ALA A 119 3.60 -14.56 7.95
CA ALA A 119 4.92 -15.11 7.65
C ALA A 119 5.20 -15.07 6.13
N ASN A 120 6.45 -14.85 5.76
CA ASN A 120 6.95 -14.91 4.38
C ASN A 120 7.42 -16.31 3.96
N THR A 121 7.70 -17.20 4.92
CA THR A 121 8.08 -18.60 4.67
C THR A 121 7.20 -19.62 5.40
N LYS A 122 7.19 -20.86 4.89
CA LYS A 122 6.44 -21.96 5.52
C LYS A 122 7.03 -22.30 6.88
N GLU A 123 8.36 -22.28 6.99
CA GLU A 123 9.13 -22.57 8.19
C GLU A 123 8.79 -21.57 9.29
N THR A 124 8.79 -20.26 8.97
CA THR A 124 8.37 -19.21 9.90
C THR A 124 6.89 -19.37 10.26
N SER A 125 6.02 -19.67 9.29
CA SER A 125 4.59 -19.85 9.56
C SER A 125 4.35 -20.95 10.60
N ILE A 126 5.08 -22.06 10.52
CA ILE A 126 5.03 -23.14 11.52
C ILE A 126 5.52 -22.63 12.89
N ARG A 127 6.64 -21.89 12.92
CA ARG A 127 7.22 -21.35 14.15
C ARG A 127 6.28 -20.37 14.85
N TRP A 128 5.81 -19.35 14.13
CA TRP A 128 4.89 -18.34 14.67
C TRP A 128 3.51 -18.91 15.01
N SER A 129 3.12 -20.03 14.37
CA SER A 129 1.90 -20.75 14.75
C SER A 129 1.92 -21.33 16.17
N GLN A 130 3.08 -21.36 16.83
CA GLN A 130 3.17 -21.69 18.26
C GLN A 130 2.59 -20.59 19.17
N ILE A 131 2.57 -19.33 18.70
CA ILE A 131 1.95 -18.21 19.43
C ILE A 131 0.45 -18.19 19.15
N TRP A 132 0.09 -18.15 17.87
CA TRP A 132 -1.30 -18.27 17.42
C TRP A 132 -1.35 -18.93 16.04
N PRO A 133 -2.26 -19.88 15.77
CA PRO A 133 -2.27 -20.59 14.49
C PRO A 133 -2.41 -19.66 13.28
N ILE A 134 -1.46 -19.75 12.34
CA ILE A 134 -1.44 -18.97 11.09
C ILE A 134 -1.95 -19.82 9.93
N THR A 135 -2.61 -19.19 8.97
CA THR A 135 -3.02 -19.82 7.71
C THR A 135 -1.95 -19.57 6.66
N TRP A 136 -1.12 -20.57 6.37
CA TRP A 136 -0.16 -20.51 5.28
C TRP A 136 -0.86 -20.73 3.93
N LYS A 137 -0.82 -19.72 3.05
CA LYS A 137 -1.35 -19.79 1.67
C LYS A 137 -0.25 -19.64 0.62
N GLY A 138 1.01 -19.82 1.01
CA GLY A 138 2.18 -19.46 0.20
C GLY A 138 2.68 -18.05 0.51
N ASN A 139 3.80 -17.66 -0.11
CA ASN A 139 4.42 -16.34 0.08
C ASN A 139 3.38 -15.22 -0.18
N PRO A 140 3.11 -14.34 0.80
CA PRO A 140 2.12 -13.26 0.67
C PRO A 140 2.40 -12.33 -0.51
N ASN A 141 3.66 -12.05 -0.81
CA ASN A 141 4.04 -11.21 -1.94
C ASN A 141 3.74 -11.89 -3.28
N HIS A 142 3.95 -13.22 -3.39
CA HIS A 142 3.57 -13.94 -4.61
C HIS A 142 2.05 -13.89 -4.83
N GLN A 143 1.25 -13.95 -3.77
CA GLN A 143 -0.20 -13.76 -3.87
C GLN A 143 -0.54 -12.34 -4.32
N PHE A 144 0.14 -11.33 -3.79
CA PHE A 144 -0.03 -9.94 -4.22
C PHE A 144 0.31 -9.76 -5.71
N LEU A 145 1.48 -10.24 -6.16
CA LEU A 145 1.90 -10.13 -7.56
C LEU A 145 0.96 -10.86 -8.54
N ASN A 146 0.33 -11.95 -8.12
CA ASN A 146 -0.65 -12.66 -8.93
C ASN A 146 -2.04 -11.99 -8.96
N THR A 147 -2.36 -11.16 -7.95
CA THR A 147 -3.67 -10.50 -7.84
C THR A 147 -3.67 -9.06 -8.35
N VAL A 148 -2.51 -8.40 -8.35
CA VAL A 148 -2.39 -7.03 -8.86
C VAL A 148 -2.68 -7.00 -10.36
N LYS A 149 -3.49 -6.03 -10.79
CA LYS A 149 -3.88 -5.85 -12.19
C LYS A 149 -3.63 -4.42 -12.61
N PHE A 150 -3.03 -4.27 -13.78
CA PHE A 150 -2.78 -3.00 -14.42
C PHE A 150 -3.43 -2.99 -15.79
N ASP A 151 -4.10 -1.90 -16.15
CA ASP A 151 -4.42 -1.63 -17.55
C ASP A 151 -3.19 -1.03 -18.21
N MET A 152 -2.38 -1.86 -18.85
CA MET A 152 -1.12 -1.43 -19.45
C MET A 152 -1.29 -0.36 -20.53
N SER A 153 -2.48 -0.23 -21.14
CA SER A 153 -2.75 0.84 -22.11
C SER A 153 -2.84 2.19 -21.40
N LEU A 154 -3.56 2.23 -20.28
CA LEU A 154 -3.67 3.43 -19.44
C LEU A 154 -2.33 3.77 -18.79
N GLU A 155 -1.61 2.78 -18.25
CA GLU A 155 -0.28 3.01 -17.64
C GLU A 155 0.69 3.63 -18.66
N LYS A 156 0.76 3.07 -19.89
CA LYS A 156 1.59 3.62 -20.97
C LYS A 156 1.17 5.03 -21.37
N GLN A 157 -0.14 5.30 -21.44
CA GLN A 157 -0.65 6.65 -21.71
C GLN A 157 -0.19 7.65 -20.63
N MET A 158 -0.21 7.25 -19.36
CA MET A 158 0.28 8.09 -18.26
C MET A 158 1.80 8.33 -18.35
N ILE A 159 2.58 7.32 -18.73
CA ILE A 159 4.02 7.49 -18.96
C ILE A 159 4.28 8.41 -20.17
N SER A 160 3.49 8.32 -21.24
CA SER A 160 3.62 9.22 -22.39
C SER A 160 3.36 10.67 -21.98
N HIS A 161 2.25 10.96 -21.32
CA HIS A 161 1.92 12.31 -20.83
C HIS A 161 3.00 12.86 -19.90
N LEU A 162 3.59 12.00 -19.07
CA LEU A 162 4.69 12.36 -18.17
C LEU A 162 5.94 12.78 -18.95
N LEU A 163 6.28 12.07 -20.03
CA LEU A 163 7.44 12.38 -20.88
C LEU A 163 7.18 13.57 -21.80
N ASP A 164 5.94 13.77 -22.26
CA ASP A 164 5.52 14.96 -23.01
C ASP A 164 5.73 16.21 -22.14
N ALA A 165 5.24 16.19 -20.90
CA ALA A 165 5.44 17.28 -19.95
C ALA A 165 6.93 17.54 -19.63
N LEU A 166 7.76 16.48 -19.55
CA LEU A 166 9.20 16.66 -19.38
C LEU A 166 9.83 17.32 -20.61
N ALA A 167 9.44 16.91 -21.82
CA ALA A 167 9.96 17.49 -23.06
C ALA A 167 9.66 19.00 -23.16
N ASP A 168 8.49 19.43 -22.71
CA ASP A 168 8.09 20.84 -22.69
C ASP A 168 8.96 21.72 -21.77
N THR A 169 9.62 21.14 -20.76
CA THR A 169 10.57 21.89 -19.90
C THR A 169 11.81 22.36 -20.64
N GLN A 170 12.17 21.67 -21.74
CA GLN A 170 13.41 21.87 -22.48
C GLN A 170 14.68 21.78 -21.61
N SER A 171 14.59 21.15 -20.43
CA SER A 171 15.70 21.00 -19.49
C SER A 171 16.23 19.57 -19.44
N LYS A 172 17.54 19.42 -19.65
CA LYS A 172 18.24 18.14 -19.55
C LYS A 172 18.28 17.56 -18.13
N LYS A 173 18.15 18.42 -17.12
CA LYS A 173 18.13 18.04 -15.70
C LYS A 173 16.71 18.07 -15.13
N GLY A 174 15.71 18.23 -16.00
CA GLY A 174 14.33 18.35 -15.57
C GLY A 174 13.79 17.05 -14.99
N SER A 175 12.71 17.19 -14.21
CA SER A 175 11.92 16.08 -13.74
C SER A 175 10.44 16.40 -13.87
N ALA A 176 9.64 15.40 -14.22
CA ALA A 176 8.18 15.51 -14.22
C ALA A 176 7.54 14.56 -13.21
N THR A 177 6.38 14.96 -12.70
CA THR A 177 5.51 14.17 -11.83
C THR A 177 4.04 14.41 -12.20
N ILE A 178 3.29 13.33 -12.34
CA ILE A 178 1.83 13.35 -12.47
C ILE A 178 1.22 12.77 -11.19
N MET A 179 0.18 13.43 -10.67
CA MET A 179 -0.73 12.82 -9.70
C MET A 179 -2.10 12.62 -10.33
N ALA A 180 -2.64 11.42 -10.20
CA ALA A 180 -3.89 11.00 -10.80
C ALA A 180 -4.77 10.24 -9.80
N LYS A 181 -6.04 10.06 -10.13
CA LYS A 181 -6.98 9.20 -9.38
C LYS A 181 -7.58 8.15 -10.30
N GLN A 182 -7.74 6.94 -9.77
CA GLN A 182 -8.54 5.91 -10.44
C GLN A 182 -10.02 6.27 -10.27
N VAL A 183 -10.73 6.43 -11.38
CA VAL A 183 -12.19 6.66 -11.40
C VAL A 183 -12.79 5.61 -12.32
N ASN A 184 -13.53 4.65 -11.76
CA ASN A 184 -14.03 3.48 -12.49
C ASN A 184 -12.88 2.75 -13.23
N ASN A 185 -12.95 2.70 -14.56
CA ASN A 185 -11.96 2.06 -15.43
C ASN A 185 -11.02 3.07 -16.11
N SER A 186 -10.89 4.30 -15.60
CA SER A 186 -9.96 5.31 -16.13
C SER A 186 -9.03 5.88 -15.04
N ILE A 187 -7.91 6.45 -15.48
CA ILE A 187 -6.96 7.18 -14.64
C ILE A 187 -7.07 8.66 -15.00
N GLU A 188 -7.60 9.46 -14.10
CA GLU A 188 -7.82 10.90 -14.31
C GLU A 188 -6.69 11.72 -13.70
N ILE A 189 -5.95 12.45 -14.55
CA ILE A 189 -4.89 13.37 -14.14
C ILE A 189 -5.49 14.51 -13.30
N GLN A 190 -4.99 14.67 -12.08
CA GLN A 190 -5.36 15.76 -11.19
C GLN A 190 -4.39 16.93 -11.33
N THR A 191 -3.10 16.64 -11.52
CA THR A 191 -2.08 17.65 -11.80
C THR A 191 -0.87 17.03 -12.49
N ILE A 192 -0.17 17.86 -13.26
CA ILE A 192 1.15 17.59 -13.83
C ILE A 192 2.06 18.71 -13.32
N ALA A 193 3.20 18.35 -12.75
CA ALA A 193 4.19 19.30 -12.29
C ALA A 193 5.58 18.93 -12.81
N THR A 194 6.33 19.94 -13.19
CA THR A 194 7.69 19.80 -13.71
C THR A 194 8.67 20.63 -12.90
N ASN A 195 9.93 20.22 -12.92
CA ASN A 195 11.08 20.97 -12.45
C ASN A 195 12.05 21.06 -13.62
N ASP A 196 12.66 22.24 -13.83
CA ASP A 196 13.51 22.50 -14.99
C ASP A 196 15.00 22.30 -14.65
N GLY A 197 15.32 21.46 -13.66
CA GLY A 197 16.68 21.24 -13.15
C GLY A 197 17.06 22.13 -11.99
N ASP A 198 16.06 22.72 -11.32
CA ASP A 198 16.26 23.56 -10.14
C ASP A 198 16.49 22.70 -8.88
N ASN A 199 17.48 23.08 -8.09
CA ASN A 199 17.92 22.38 -6.88
C ASN A 199 17.23 22.87 -5.60
N TRP A 200 16.34 23.86 -5.66
CA TRP A 200 15.56 24.24 -4.47
C TRP A 200 14.66 23.08 -4.03
N PRO A 201 14.69 22.66 -2.75
CA PRO A 201 13.92 21.50 -2.29
C PRO A 201 12.42 21.59 -2.58
N THR A 202 11.84 22.79 -2.46
CA THR A 202 10.41 23.02 -2.74
C THR A 202 10.06 23.00 -4.23
N GLN A 203 11.04 23.09 -5.12
CA GLN A 203 10.84 23.10 -6.56
C GLN A 203 10.88 21.72 -7.19
N HIS A 204 11.19 20.67 -6.44
CA HIS A 204 11.11 19.30 -6.97
C HIS A 204 9.70 19.01 -7.49
N SER A 205 9.60 18.32 -8.63
CA SER A 205 8.33 18.08 -9.31
C SER A 205 7.28 17.41 -8.42
N VAL A 206 7.68 16.51 -7.53
CA VAL A 206 6.79 15.88 -6.54
C VAL A 206 6.23 16.89 -5.55
N MET A 207 7.06 17.79 -5.02
CA MET A 207 6.61 18.81 -4.06
C MET A 207 5.66 19.81 -4.72
N LYS A 208 5.97 20.24 -5.94
CA LYS A 208 5.09 21.09 -6.75
C LYS A 208 3.75 20.42 -7.04
N ALA A 209 3.75 19.12 -7.35
CA ALA A 209 2.50 18.37 -7.57
C ALA A 209 1.62 18.34 -6.31
N ILE A 210 2.20 18.06 -5.14
CA ILE A 210 1.46 18.07 -3.87
C ILE A 210 0.90 19.47 -3.57
N ASP A 211 1.70 20.53 -3.79
CA ASP A 211 1.26 21.91 -3.58
C ASP A 211 0.12 22.29 -4.54
N ASN A 212 0.20 21.90 -5.82
CA ASN A 212 -0.87 22.13 -6.79
C ASN A 212 -2.19 21.50 -6.34
N ILE A 213 -2.17 20.27 -5.83
CA ILE A 213 -3.36 19.60 -5.28
C ILE A 213 -3.91 20.38 -4.08
N ALA A 214 -3.04 20.83 -3.18
CA ALA A 214 -3.46 21.59 -2.01
C ALA A 214 -4.09 22.94 -2.39
N GLN A 215 -3.50 23.65 -3.35
CA GLN A 215 -4.05 24.90 -3.86
C GLN A 215 -5.39 24.71 -4.56
N ASP A 216 -5.54 23.66 -5.37
CA ASP A 216 -6.81 23.35 -6.04
C ASP A 216 -7.92 23.04 -5.02
N GLU A 217 -7.62 22.26 -3.98
CA GLU A 217 -8.57 22.03 -2.89
C GLU A 217 -8.98 23.32 -2.18
N LEU A 218 -8.00 24.20 -1.86
CA LEU A 218 -8.31 25.50 -1.24
C LEU A 218 -9.22 26.35 -2.12
N ARG A 219 -9.02 26.34 -3.44
CA ARG A 219 -9.89 27.04 -4.40
C ARG A 219 -11.29 26.45 -4.41
N LYS A 220 -11.42 25.12 -4.41
CA LYS A 220 -12.72 24.42 -4.36
C LYS A 220 -13.49 24.75 -3.08
N ARG A 221 -12.83 24.74 -1.91
CA ARG A 221 -13.47 25.09 -0.63
C ARG A 221 -13.98 26.51 -0.59
N LYS A 222 -13.17 27.48 -1.04
CA LYS A 222 -13.56 28.89 -1.16
C LYS A 222 -14.76 29.07 -2.07
N LYS A 223 -14.80 28.36 -3.21
CA LYS A 223 -15.91 28.44 -4.17
C LYS A 223 -17.22 27.89 -3.61
N HIS A 224 -17.16 26.83 -2.80
CA HIS A 224 -18.35 26.15 -2.29
C HIS A 224 -18.76 26.55 -0.85
N ASN A 225 -18.12 27.57 -0.24
CA ASN A 225 -18.33 27.96 1.17
C ASN A 225 -18.29 26.77 2.15
N LEU A 226 -17.47 25.76 1.84
CA LEU A 226 -17.34 24.54 2.64
C LEU A 226 -16.31 24.79 3.76
N GLU A 227 -16.67 25.58 4.76
CA GLU A 227 -15.81 25.79 5.94
C GLU A 227 -15.70 24.53 6.83
N LYS A 228 -16.59 23.55 6.63
CA LYS A 228 -16.77 22.36 7.47
C LYS A 228 -16.76 21.01 6.71
N SER A 229 -16.21 20.91 5.50
CA SER A 229 -15.98 19.55 4.95
C SER A 229 -14.91 18.81 5.75
N GLU A 230 -15.04 17.49 5.88
CA GLU A 230 -14.12 16.65 6.64
C GLU A 230 -12.66 16.91 6.23
N ARG A 231 -11.80 17.14 7.23
CA ARG A 231 -10.36 17.40 7.06
C ARG A 231 -9.61 16.08 6.77
N GLY A 232 -9.98 15.40 5.70
CA GLY A 232 -9.27 14.22 5.20
C GLY A 232 -7.92 14.57 4.58
N TYR A 233 -7.06 13.57 4.40
CA TYR A 233 -5.78 13.72 3.71
C TYR A 233 -6.04 14.00 2.22
N LEU A 234 -5.47 15.09 1.72
CA LEU A 234 -5.76 15.65 0.38
C LEU A 234 -5.46 14.68 -0.77
N CYS A 235 -4.34 13.96 -0.63
CA CYS A 235 -3.79 13.11 -1.68
C CYS A 235 -4.11 11.62 -1.49
N THR A 236 -5.05 11.29 -0.59
CA THR A 236 -5.47 9.91 -0.37
C THR A 236 -5.97 9.28 -1.67
N ASN A 237 -5.61 8.01 -1.89
CA ASN A 237 -5.96 7.23 -3.09
C ASN A 237 -5.41 7.79 -4.41
N MET A 238 -4.45 8.72 -4.37
CA MET A 238 -3.78 9.19 -5.58
C MET A 238 -2.69 8.22 -6.04
N ILE A 239 -2.59 8.07 -7.35
CA ILE A 239 -1.54 7.36 -8.06
C ILE A 239 -0.54 8.39 -8.56
N VAL A 240 0.74 8.16 -8.33
CA VAL A 240 1.83 9.05 -8.72
C VAL A 240 2.68 8.41 -9.81
N TYR A 241 2.95 9.15 -10.87
CA TYR A 241 3.94 8.78 -11.89
C TYR A 241 5.04 9.81 -11.89
N THR A 242 6.31 9.41 -11.95
CA THR A 242 7.42 10.36 -11.98
C THR A 242 8.60 9.86 -12.80
N THR A 243 9.30 10.79 -13.46
CA THR A 243 10.41 10.44 -14.36
C THR A 243 11.59 9.80 -13.62
N HIS A 244 11.90 10.30 -12.43
CA HIS A 244 13.03 9.88 -11.64
C HIS A 244 12.56 9.40 -10.26
N GLU A 245 13.29 8.46 -9.68
CA GLU A 245 13.06 8.01 -8.31
C GLU A 245 13.05 9.23 -7.37
N PRO A 246 11.95 9.46 -6.62
CA PRO A 246 11.86 10.56 -5.68
C PRO A 246 12.99 10.50 -4.64
N CYS A 247 13.58 11.66 -4.33
CA CYS A 247 14.56 11.74 -3.27
C CYS A 247 13.92 11.50 -1.89
N VAL A 248 14.73 11.31 -0.85
CA VAL A 248 14.28 11.06 0.55
C VAL A 248 13.16 12.01 0.99
N MET A 249 13.31 13.32 0.76
CA MET A 249 12.29 14.32 1.11
C MET A 249 10.98 14.10 0.33
N CYS A 250 11.06 13.94 -1.00
CA CYS A 250 9.89 13.71 -1.84
C CYS A 250 9.20 12.39 -1.49
N SER A 251 9.96 11.32 -1.24
CA SER A 251 9.43 10.03 -0.81
C SER A 251 8.68 10.16 0.51
N MET A 252 9.24 10.86 1.51
CA MET A 252 8.57 11.08 2.80
C MET A 252 7.34 11.97 2.66
N ALA A 253 7.37 12.97 1.78
CA ALA A 253 6.20 13.78 1.47
C ALA A 253 5.05 12.91 0.91
N LEU A 254 5.36 11.96 0.03
CA LEU A 254 4.37 11.00 -0.50
C LEU A 254 3.79 10.08 0.59
N VAL A 255 4.61 9.64 1.56
CA VAL A 255 4.13 8.90 2.74
C VAL A 255 3.11 9.74 3.54
N HIS A 256 3.45 11.00 3.85
CA HIS A 256 2.55 11.91 4.55
C HIS A 256 1.28 12.25 3.76
N SER A 257 1.36 12.25 2.44
CA SER A 257 0.24 12.46 1.52
C SER A 257 -0.70 11.24 1.39
N ARG A 258 -0.32 10.07 1.92
CA ARG A 258 -1.12 8.83 1.89
C ARG A 258 -1.56 8.41 0.48
N ILE A 259 -0.65 8.54 -0.48
CA ILE A 259 -0.87 8.04 -1.84
C ILE A 259 -1.04 6.51 -1.83
N VAL A 260 -1.61 5.94 -2.90
CA VAL A 260 -1.79 4.48 -3.01
C VAL A 260 -0.67 3.78 -3.77
N ARG A 261 -0.07 4.47 -4.74
CA ARG A 261 0.95 3.91 -5.64
C ARG A 261 1.87 4.99 -6.21
N CYS A 262 3.15 4.68 -6.33
CA CYS A 262 4.12 5.48 -7.06
C CYS A 262 4.85 4.63 -8.11
N THR A 263 4.84 5.08 -9.36
CA THR A 263 5.58 4.48 -10.47
C THR A 263 6.67 5.46 -10.93
N TYR A 264 7.93 5.03 -10.96
CA TYR A 264 9.05 5.82 -11.49
C TYR A 264 9.81 5.11 -12.62
N LEU A 265 10.52 5.86 -13.47
CA LEU A 265 11.28 5.29 -14.60
C LEU A 265 12.76 5.10 -14.22
N GLN A 266 13.46 6.19 -13.96
CA GLN A 266 14.91 6.19 -13.73
C GLN A 266 15.25 6.13 -12.24
N SER A 267 16.08 5.17 -11.82
CA SER A 267 16.57 5.11 -10.43
C SER A 267 17.51 6.28 -10.12
N ASN A 268 17.58 6.69 -8.86
CA ASN A 268 18.50 7.73 -8.39
C ASN A 268 19.42 7.17 -7.29
N PRO A 269 20.56 6.54 -7.66
CA PRO A 269 21.44 5.87 -6.70
C PRO A 269 22.01 6.77 -5.60
N THR A 270 22.12 8.07 -5.87
CA THR A 270 22.78 9.02 -4.95
C THR A 270 21.84 9.59 -3.88
N GLY A 271 20.55 9.73 -4.19
CA GLY A 271 19.61 10.43 -3.31
C GLY A 271 18.18 9.88 -3.30
N GLY A 272 17.90 8.83 -4.06
CA GLY A 272 16.60 8.18 -4.14
C GLY A 272 16.18 7.59 -2.81
N GLY A 273 14.96 7.94 -2.35
CA GLY A 273 14.41 7.51 -1.06
C GLY A 273 13.63 6.19 -1.11
N MET A 274 13.51 5.59 -2.30
CA MET A 274 12.74 4.37 -2.54
C MET A 274 13.71 3.17 -2.69
N GLU A 275 13.93 2.68 -3.92
CA GLU A 275 14.81 1.53 -4.22
C GLU A 275 16.25 1.78 -3.78
N SER A 276 16.74 3.02 -3.86
CA SER A 276 18.17 3.30 -3.70
C SER A 276 18.66 3.36 -2.24
N SER A 277 17.78 3.63 -1.26
CA SER A 277 18.19 3.78 0.14
C SER A 277 17.23 3.13 1.13
N TYR A 278 16.17 3.83 1.52
CA TYR A 278 15.41 3.55 2.73
C TYR A 278 14.06 2.85 2.48
N HIS A 279 13.67 2.63 1.22
CA HIS A 279 12.39 2.02 0.87
C HIS A 279 11.21 2.71 1.58
N LEU A 280 11.19 4.06 1.65
CA LEU A 280 10.27 4.80 2.53
C LEU A 280 8.77 4.53 2.30
N GLY A 281 8.37 4.05 1.12
CA GLY A 281 6.98 3.65 0.87
C GLY A 281 6.61 2.24 1.35
N ASP A 282 7.58 1.42 1.77
CA ASP A 282 7.39 0.03 2.22
C ASP A 282 8.04 -0.27 3.59
N ARG A 283 8.72 0.71 4.17
CA ARG A 283 9.49 0.55 5.42
C ARG A 283 8.60 0.26 6.64
N ASN A 284 9.00 -0.73 7.43
CA ASN A 284 8.40 -1.01 8.75
C ASN A 284 8.62 0.18 9.72
N GLY A 285 7.60 0.54 10.50
CA GLY A 285 7.66 1.64 11.48
C GLY A 285 7.19 3.00 10.98
N LEU A 286 6.85 3.15 9.70
CA LEU A 286 6.14 4.32 9.18
C LEU A 286 4.62 4.09 9.25
N ASN A 287 3.87 5.19 9.40
CA ASN A 287 2.41 5.16 9.61
C ASN A 287 1.60 4.86 8.34
N TRP A 288 2.24 4.79 7.17
CA TRP A 288 1.59 4.53 5.90
C TRP A 288 2.53 3.78 4.95
N ARG A 289 1.98 2.89 4.14
CA ARG A 289 2.68 2.21 3.05
C ARG A 289 1.93 2.35 1.76
N PHE A 290 2.65 2.36 0.65
CA PHE A 290 2.08 2.42 -0.69
C PHE A 290 2.91 1.58 -1.65
N GLN A 291 2.28 1.17 -2.75
CA GLN A 291 2.94 0.33 -3.74
C GLN A 291 3.98 1.13 -4.51
N ILE A 292 5.22 0.63 -4.62
CA ILE A 292 6.27 1.26 -5.42
C ILE A 292 6.58 0.38 -6.62
N TRP A 293 6.58 0.98 -7.81
CA TRP A 293 6.88 0.31 -9.06
C TRP A 293 7.94 1.07 -9.85
N LYS A 294 8.86 0.31 -10.46
CA LYS A 294 9.81 0.82 -11.44
C LYS A 294 9.38 0.38 -12.84
N TRP A 295 9.29 1.33 -13.75
CA TRP A 295 9.02 1.09 -15.17
C TRP A 295 10.25 0.49 -15.86
N LEU A 296 10.04 -0.52 -16.69
CA LEU A 296 11.04 -1.27 -17.45
C LEU A 296 10.78 -1.26 -18.97
N GLY A 297 9.73 -0.56 -19.43
CA GLY A 297 9.41 -0.44 -20.85
C GLY A 297 10.54 0.29 -21.59
N ARG A 298 11.16 -0.41 -22.55
CA ARG A 298 12.38 0.07 -23.23
C ARG A 298 12.14 1.35 -24.01
N GLU A 299 11.04 1.42 -24.76
CA GLU A 299 10.69 2.58 -25.58
C GLU A 299 10.59 3.86 -24.73
N GLU A 300 9.91 3.80 -23.59
CA GLU A 300 9.75 4.96 -22.72
C GLU A 300 11.06 5.31 -21.98
N LEU A 301 11.88 4.32 -21.62
CA LEU A 301 13.20 4.53 -21.01
C LEU A 301 14.21 5.14 -21.98
N ASP A 302 14.21 4.69 -23.23
CA ASP A 302 15.05 5.23 -24.30
C ASP A 302 14.64 6.69 -24.60
N ARG A 303 13.33 6.96 -24.64
CA ARG A 303 12.79 8.31 -24.78
C ARG A 303 13.20 9.22 -23.61
N LEU A 304 13.11 8.75 -22.36
CA LEU A 304 13.59 9.51 -21.20
C LEU A 304 15.09 9.80 -21.30
N SER A 305 15.88 8.79 -21.67
CA SER A 305 17.33 8.91 -21.82
C SER A 305 17.69 9.98 -22.87
N TYR A 306 16.99 10.00 -24.00
CA TYR A 306 17.17 11.01 -25.05
C TYR A 306 16.86 12.43 -24.56
N LEU A 307 15.77 12.60 -23.79
CA LEU A 307 15.41 13.90 -23.20
C LEU A 307 16.47 14.37 -22.18
N SER A 308 17.11 13.45 -21.45
CA SER A 308 18.16 13.77 -20.47
C SER A 308 19.55 13.99 -21.07
N SER A 309 19.92 13.30 -22.16
CA SER A 309 21.22 13.48 -22.84
C SER A 309 21.24 14.67 -23.80
N GLY A 310 20.07 15.02 -24.37
CA GLY A 310 19.94 15.91 -25.52
C GLY A 310 20.33 15.21 -26.83
N ALA A 311 19.75 15.64 -27.94
CA ALA A 311 20.14 15.18 -29.27
C ALA A 311 21.64 15.40 -29.48
N HIS A 312 22.36 14.35 -29.84
CA HIS A 312 23.74 14.45 -30.33
C HIS A 312 23.77 15.16 -31.69
#